data_AF-A0A3S1ETW1-F1
#
_entry.id   AF-A0A3S1ETW1-F1
#
_cell.length_a   1.000
_cell.length_b   1.000
_cell.length_c   1.000
_cell.angle_alpha   90.00
_cell.angle_beta   90.00
_cell.angle_gamma   90.00
#
_symmetry.space_group_name_H-M   'P 1'
#
loop_
_entity.id
_entity.type
_entity.pdbx_description
1 polymer ?
#
loop_
_entity_poly.entity_id
_entity_poly.type
_entity_poly.pdbx_seq_one_letter_code
_entity_poly.pdbx_strand_id
1 'polypeptide(L)' 'MSLESVRAFFATHAPDIDVIVTQASSATVMLAAEAHGVLPAQIAKTICLR' A
#
# COMPACT_ATOMS: atom_id res chain seq x y z
N MET A 1 -7.93 4.37 7.26
CA MET A 1 -7.68 2.92 7.43
C MET A 1 -6.29 2.76 8.02
N SER A 2 -6.10 1.96 9.07
CA SER A 2 -4.78 1.76 9.71
C SER A 2 -4.08 0.51 9.19
N LEU A 3 -2.76 0.39 9.37
CA LEU A 3 -1.98 -0.77 8.93
C LEU A 3 -2.50 -2.09 9.56
N GLU A 4 -2.84 -2.05 10.85
CA GLU A 4 -3.34 -3.20 11.60
C GLU A 4 -4.68 -3.68 11.05
N SER A 5 -5.60 -2.74 10.75
CA SER A 5 -6.89 -3.07 10.15
C SER A 5 -6.74 -3.69 8.74
N VAL A 6 -5.78 -3.20 7.94
CA VAL A 6 -5.49 -3.76 6.61
C VAL A 6 -4.93 -5.18 6.72
N ARG A 7 -4.00 -5.43 7.64
CA ARG A 7 -3.43 -6.76 7.88
C ARG A 7 -4.49 -7.77 8.33
N ALA A 8 -5.35 -7.38 9.26
CA ALA A 8 -6.44 -8.25 9.74
C ALA A 8 -7.43 -8.61 8.62
N PHE A 9 -7.73 -7.64 7.74
CA PHE A 9 -8.58 -7.86 6.58
C PHE A 9 -7.98 -8.88 5.61
N PHE A 10 -6.72 -8.69 5.20
CA PHE A 10 -6.05 -9.63 4.27
C PHE A 10 -5.88 -11.02 4.88
N ALA A 11 -5.51 -11.13 6.16
CA ALA A 11 -5.40 -12.43 6.83
C ALA A 11 -6.71 -13.26 6.79
N THR A 12 -7.86 -12.59 6.74
CA THR A 12 -9.18 -13.26 6.68
C THR A 12 -9.63 -13.55 5.24
N HIS A 13 -9.40 -12.62 4.31
CA HIS A 13 -10.02 -12.65 2.99
C HIS A 13 -9.09 -13.02 1.84
N ALA A 14 -7.79 -12.78 1.98
CA ALA A 14 -6.76 -13.11 0.99
C ALA A 14 -5.41 -13.31 1.70
N PRO A 15 -5.25 -14.43 2.43
CA PRO A 15 -4.09 -14.69 3.28
C PRO A 15 -2.78 -14.91 2.49
N ASP A 16 -2.87 -15.05 1.18
CA ASP A 16 -1.77 -15.11 0.24
C ASP A 16 -1.17 -13.73 -0.11
N ILE A 17 -1.82 -12.64 0.31
CA ILE A 17 -1.36 -11.27 0.05
C ILE A 17 -0.60 -10.72 1.26
N ASP A 18 0.69 -10.45 1.05
CA ASP A 18 1.56 -9.84 2.07
C ASP A 18 1.51 -8.31 2.07
N VAL A 19 1.40 -7.72 3.26
CA VAL A 19 1.48 -6.27 3.46
C VAL A 19 2.91 -5.86 3.78
N ILE A 20 3.62 -5.33 2.78
CA ILE A 20 4.99 -4.84 2.90
C ILE A 20 5.00 -3.48 3.62
N VAL A 21 5.90 -3.32 4.61
CA VAL A 21 6.11 -2.05 5.32
C VAL A 21 7.48 -1.50 4.93
N THR A 22 7.49 -0.31 4.34
CA THR A 22 8.70 0.39 3.93
C THR A 22 9.24 1.26 5.07
N GLN A 23 10.56 1.40 5.16
CA GLN A 23 11.19 2.38 6.06
C GLN A 23 11.02 3.82 5.53
N ALA A 24 11.10 3.97 4.21
CA ALA A 24 10.79 5.22 3.52
C ALA A 24 9.28 5.48 3.49
N SER A 25 8.89 6.75 3.42
CA SER A 25 7.48 7.16 3.30
C SER A 25 6.87 6.64 2.00
N SER A 26 5.59 6.28 2.04
CA SER A 26 4.76 5.90 0.88
C SER A 26 3.56 6.82 0.70
N ALA A 27 3.61 8.04 1.28
CA ALA A 27 2.47 8.97 1.33
C ALA A 27 2.08 9.57 -0.02
N THR A 28 2.99 9.57 -1.00
CA THR A 28 2.73 10.04 -2.37
C THR A 28 3.11 8.95 -3.37
N VAL A 29 2.58 9.05 -4.60
CA VAL A 29 2.91 8.12 -5.68
C VAL A 29 4.42 8.07 -5.95
N MET A 30 5.09 9.23 -5.96
CA MET A 30 6.53 9.29 -6.21
C MET A 30 7.32 8.62 -5.09
N LEU A 31 6.98 8.90 -3.83
CA LEU A 31 7.67 8.32 -2.68
C LEU A 31 7.46 6.80 -2.59
N ALA A 32 6.23 6.32 -2.84
CA ALA A 32 5.94 4.90 -2.87
C ALA A 32 6.67 4.19 -4.03
N ALA A 33 6.68 4.79 -5.22
CA ALA A 33 7.38 4.24 -6.39
C ALA A 33 8.89 4.10 -6.11
N GLU A 34 9.50 5.12 -5.52
CA GLU A 34 10.90 5.09 -5.08
C GLU A 34 11.14 4.02 -4.01
N ALA A 35 10.31 3.96 -2.97
CA ALA A 35 10.43 2.99 -1.88
C ALA A 35 10.30 1.53 -2.35
N HIS A 36 9.58 1.29 -3.45
CA HIS A 36 9.40 -0.04 -4.04
C HIS A 36 10.27 -0.31 -5.28
N GLY A 37 11.03 0.68 -5.77
CA GLY A 37 11.88 0.55 -6.97
C GLY A 37 11.09 0.31 -8.26
N VAL A 38 9.89 0.89 -8.37
CA VAL A 38 8.97 0.70 -9.51
C VAL A 38 8.66 2.02 -10.21
N LEU A 39 8.01 1.94 -11.38
CA LEU A 39 7.53 3.14 -12.06
C LEU A 39 6.30 3.73 -11.33
N PRO A 40 6.13 5.07 -11.32
CA PRO A 40 4.95 5.72 -10.72
C PRO A 40 3.61 5.17 -11.21
N ALA A 41 3.52 4.75 -12.48
CA ALA A 41 2.32 4.17 -13.07
C ALA A 41 1.92 2.80 -12.48
N GLN A 42 2.81 2.16 -11.72
CA GLN A 42 2.54 0.90 -11.02
C GLN A 42 1.98 1.13 -9.61
N ILE A 43 1.92 2.38 -9.14
CA ILE A 43 1.33 2.73 -7.84
C ILE A 43 -0.13 3.13 -8.03
N ALA A 44 -1.03 2.31 -7.49
CA ALA A 44 -2.45 2.63 -7.44
C ALA A 44 -2.77 3.56 -6.27
N LYS A 45 -3.72 4.49 -6.47
CA LYS A 45 -4.31 5.29 -5.39
C LYS A 45 -5.78 4.94 -5.22
N THR A 46 -6.18 4.68 -3.98
CA THR A 46 -7.60 4.67 -3.61
C THR A 46 -8.05 6.10 -3.34
N ILE A 47 -8.97 6.62 -4.17
CA ILE A 47 -9.51 7.98 -4.04
C ILE A 47 -10.94 7.88 -3.51
N CYS A 48 -11.23 8.58 -2.41
CA CYS A 48 -12.59 8.77 -1.92
C CYS A 48 -13.15 10.06 -2.52
N LEU A 49 -14.31 9.97 -3.17
CA LEU A 49 -15.07 11.11 -3.69
C LEU A 49 -16.32 11.31 -2.82
N ARG A 50 -16.89 12.52 -2.84
CA ARG A 50 -18.18 12.83 -2.23
C ARG A 50 -19.23 12.99 -3.32
#